data_AF-A0A125RBF4-F1
#
_entry.id   AF-A0A125RBF4-F1
#
_cell.length_a   1.000
_cell.length_b   1.000
_cell.length_c   1.000
_cell.angle_alpha   90.00
_cell.angle_beta   90.00
_cell.angle_gamma   90.00
#
_symmetry.space_group_name_H-M   'P 1'
#
loop_
_entity.id
_entity.type
_entity.pdbx_description
1 polymer ?
#
loop_
_entity_poly.entity_id
_entity_poly.type
_entity_poly.pdbx_seq_one_letter_code
_entity_poly.pdbx_strand_id
1 'polypeptide(L)' 'MEGEGNIIIPIIGYIVALVSPILGLVYGTIMFFYKKDVELYRKHGRYLIYFSIVIFVINLILVYGLGWFR' A
#
# COMPACT_ATOMS: atom_id res chain seq x y z
N MET A 1 11.67 24.32 9.71
CA MET A 1 11.62 23.61 8.42
C MET A 1 11.04 22.23 8.75
N GLU A 2 9.71 22.14 8.75
CA GLU A 2 8.98 20.90 9.04
C GLU A 2 9.41 19.82 8.06
N GLY A 3 9.68 18.62 8.59
CA GLY A 3 10.43 17.58 7.92
C GLY A 3 9.87 17.21 6.56
N GLU A 4 10.62 17.54 5.51
CA GLU A 4 10.47 16.92 4.20
C GLU A 4 10.71 15.41 4.39
N GLY A 5 9.60 14.66 4.53
CA GLY A 5 9.66 13.21 4.57
C GLY A 5 10.36 12.69 3.32
N ASN A 6 11.22 11.69 3.49
CA ASN A 6 11.92 11.06 2.38
C ASN A 6 10.91 10.31 1.48
N ILE A 7 10.70 10.83 0.26
CA ILE A 7 9.79 10.29 -0.77
C ILE A 7 10.11 8.83 -1.13
N ILE A 8 11.34 8.37 -0.90
CA ILE A 8 11.75 6.98 -1.18
C ILE A 8 10.92 5.98 -0.36
N ILE A 9 10.57 6.33 0.88
CA ILE A 9 9.83 5.43 1.79
C ILE A 9 8.46 5.06 1.21
N PRO A 10 7.58 6.01 0.81
CA PRO A 10 6.32 5.65 0.18
C PRO A 10 6.49 4.93 -1.16
N ILE A 11 7.50 5.28 -1.97
CA ILE A 11 7.78 4.58 -3.24
C ILE A 11 8.05 3.09 -2.99
N ILE A 12 8.93 2.78 -2.04
CA ILE A 12 9.22 1.39 -1.65
C ILE A 12 7.94 0.69 -1.21
N GLY A 13 7.11 1.36 -0.42
CA GLY A 13 5.84 0.79 0.02
C GLY A 13 4.91 0.43 -1.14
N TYR A 14 4.82 1.25 -2.19
CA TYR A 14 4.02 0.93 -3.38
C TYR A 14 4.58 -0.26 -4.16
N ILE A 15 5.90 -0.36 -4.30
CA ILE A 15 6.54 -1.51 -4.94
C ILE A 15 6.22 -2.78 -4.14
N VAL A 16 6.32 -2.73 -2.81
CA VAL A 16 5.97 -3.84 -1.92
C VAL A 16 4.49 -4.22 -2.07
N ALA A 17 3.59 -3.23 -2.12
CA ALA A 17 2.15 -3.46 -2.28
C ALA A 17 1.78 -4.11 -3.62
N LEU A 18 2.52 -3.80 -4.68
CA LEU A 18 2.33 -4.41 -6.00
C LEU A 18 2.69 -5.90 -6.00
N VAL A 19 3.79 -6.26 -5.35
CA VAL A 19 4.27 -7.65 -5.26
C VAL A 19 3.46 -8.46 -4.26
N SER A 20 3.14 -7.87 -3.11
CA SER A 20 2.36 -8.49 -2.06
C SER A 20 1.39 -7.48 -1.47
N PRO A 21 0.11 -7.50 -1.86
CA PRO A 21 -0.88 -6.58 -1.32
C PRO A 21 -1.06 -6.69 0.20
N ILE A 22 -0.80 -7.87 0.79
CA ILE A 22 -0.83 -8.06 2.25
C ILE A 22 0.31 -7.27 2.91
N LEU A 23 1.54 -7.37 2.39
CA LEU A 23 2.66 -6.58 2.92
C LEU A 23 2.46 -5.08 2.68
N GLY A 24 1.86 -4.70 1.54
CA GLY A 24 1.45 -3.33 1.26
C GLY A 24 0.47 -2.78 2.30
N LEU A 25 -0.53 -3.58 2.70
CA LEU A 25 -1.48 -3.22 3.76
C LEU A 25 -0.77 -2.98 5.10
N VAL A 26 0.11 -3.90 5.50
CA VAL A 26 0.87 -3.78 6.75
C VAL A 26 1.76 -2.53 6.70
N TYR A 27 2.48 -2.33 5.60
CA TYR A 27 3.35 -1.17 5.41
C TYR A 27 2.58 0.15 5.45
N GLY A 28 1.47 0.24 4.71
CA GLY A 28 0.60 1.41 4.70
C GLY A 28 0.01 1.72 6.07
N THR A 29 -0.37 0.68 6.83
CA THR A 29 -0.86 0.80 8.20
C THR A 29 0.20 1.36 9.14
N ILE A 30 1.41 0.79 9.11
CA ILE A 30 2.54 1.29 9.90
C ILE A 30 2.81 2.76 9.55
N MET A 31 2.86 3.08 8.27
CA MET A 31 3.13 4.44 7.80
C MET A 31 2.05 5.44 8.25
N PHE A 32 0.78 5.02 8.22
CA PHE A 32 -0.35 5.86 8.63
C PHE A 32 -0.41 6.11 10.13
N PHE A 33 -0.17 5.08 10.96
CA PHE A 33 -0.31 5.17 12.42
C PHE A 33 0.98 5.59 13.14
N TYR A 34 2.14 5.09 12.73
CA TYR A 34 3.42 5.35 13.42
C TYR A 34 4.14 6.60 12.93
N LYS A 35 3.94 7.03 11.68
CA LYS A 35 4.63 8.19 11.08
C LYS A 35 3.67 9.37 10.82
N LYS A 36 2.64 9.50 11.66
CA LYS A 36 1.56 10.50 11.54
C LYS A 36 2.02 11.96 11.59
N ASP A 37 3.19 12.21 12.16
CA ASP A 37 3.74 13.55 12.38
C ASP A 37 4.29 14.18 11.09
N VAL A 38 4.47 13.38 10.03
CA VAL A 38 4.87 13.85 8.70
C VAL A 38 3.69 13.69 7.75
N GLU A 39 3.19 14.81 7.23
CA GLU A 39 2.00 14.84 6.37
C GLU A 39 2.14 13.93 5.14
N LEU A 40 3.34 13.87 4.55
CA LEU A 40 3.68 13.00 3.42
C LEU A 40 3.43 11.52 3.74
N TYR A 41 3.91 11.04 4.87
CA TYR A 41 3.72 9.64 5.29
C TYR A 41 2.28 9.34 5.64
N ARG A 42 1.56 10.28 6.27
CA ARG A 42 0.13 10.10 6.57
C ARG A 42 -0.72 10.01 5.30
N LYS A 43 -0.48 10.88 4.33
CA LYS A 43 -1.21 10.91 3.05
C LYS A 43 -0.91 9.65 2.24
N HIS A 44 0.37 9.33 2.05
CA HIS A 44 0.76 8.15 1.28
C HIS A 44 0.40 6.85 1.98
N GLY A 45 0.54 6.74 3.31
CA GLY A 45 0.13 5.53 4.05
C GLY A 45 -1.34 5.18 3.82
N ARG A 46 -2.22 6.18 3.81
CA ARG A 46 -3.65 5.98 3.48
C ARG A 46 -3.86 5.50 2.04
N TYR A 47 -3.18 6.13 1.08
CA TYR A 47 -3.27 5.71 -0.32
C TYR A 47 -2.69 4.32 -0.56
N LEU A 48 -1.66 3.93 0.18
CA LEU A 48 -1.02 2.62 0.10
C LEU A 48 -1.97 1.54 0.61
N ILE A 49 -2.72 1.81 1.67
CA ILE A 49 -3.80 0.94 2.15
C ILE A 49 -4.85 0.74 1.06
N TYR A 50 -5.37 1.83 0.47
CA TYR A 50 -6.37 1.73 -0.60
C TYR A 50 -5.84 0.97 -1.82
N PHE A 51 -4.63 1.30 -2.27
CA PHE A 51 -3.97 0.64 -3.38
C PHE A 51 -3.83 -0.86 -3.13
N SER A 52 -3.38 -1.24 -1.94
CA SER A 52 -3.19 -2.65 -1.55
C SER A 52 -4.51 -3.43 -1.55
N ILE A 53 -5.61 -2.82 -1.07
CA ILE A 53 -6.94 -3.43 -1.12
C ILE A 53 -7.40 -3.63 -2.56
N VAL A 54 -7.22 -2.64 -3.42
CA VAL A 54 -7.59 -2.73 -4.84
C VAL A 54 -6.79 -3.84 -5.54
N ILE A 55 -5.47 -3.88 -5.37
CA ILE A 55 -4.62 -4.95 -5.93
C ILE A 55 -5.00 -6.33 -5.37
N PHE A 56 -5.37 -6.41 -4.09
CA PHE A 56 -5.85 -7.65 -3.50
C PHE A 56 -7.13 -8.14 -4.16
N VAL A 57 -8.12 -7.26 -4.32
CA VAL A 57 -9.42 -7.58 -4.95
C VAL A 57 -9.21 -7.98 -6.42
N ILE A 58 -8.36 -7.26 -7.17
CA ILE A 58 -8.02 -7.63 -8.55
C ILE A 58 -7.38 -9.02 -8.60
N ASN A 59 -6.42 -9.31 -7.71
CA ASN A 59 -5.81 -10.64 -7.63
C ASN A 59 -6.83 -11.73 -7.31
N LEU A 60 -7.76 -11.49 -6.38
CA LEU A 60 -8.83 -12.44 -6.10
C LEU A 60 -9.70 -12.67 -7.35
N ILE A 61 -10.13 -11.60 -8.03
CA ILE A 61 -10.93 -11.72 -9.25
C ILE A 61 -10.18 -12.50 -10.33
N LEU A 62 -8.88 -12.26 -10.50
CA LEU A 62 -8.07 -12.99 -11.49
C LEU A 62 -7.92 -14.46 -11.10
N VAL A 63 -7.56 -14.77 -9.85
CA VAL A 63 -7.35 -16.15 -9.40
C VAL A 63 -8.65 -16.96 -9.43
N TYR A 64 -9.73 -16.42 -8.86
CA TYR A 64 -11.01 -17.12 -8.78
C TYR A 64 -11.81 -17.04 -10.09
N GLY A 65 -11.70 -15.94 -10.84
CA GLY A 65 -12.37 -15.78 -12.13
C GLY A 65 -11.72 -16.61 -13.24
N LEU A 66 -10.39 -16.65 -13.34
CA LEU A 66 -9.71 -17.53 -14.31
C LEU A 66 -9.72 -18.98 -13.85
N GLY A 67 -9.67 -19.25 -12.54
CA GLY A 67 -9.81 -20.60 -11.98
C GLY A 67 -11.17 -21.24 -12.24
N TRP A 68 -12.23 -20.44 -12.40
CA TRP A 68 -13.57 -20.92 -12.75
C TRP A 68 -13.73 -21.30 -14.23
N PHE A 69 -12.89 -20.72 -15.10
CA PHE A 69 -12.91 -20.98 -16.55
C PHE A 69 -12.02 -22.16 -16.98
N ARG A 70 -11.35 -22.82 -16.03
CA ARG A 70 -10.48 -23.97 -16.25
C ARG A 70 -11.12 -25.26 -15.75
#